data_AF-A0A4U0VW53-F1
#
_entry.id   AF-A0A4U0VW53-F1
#
_cell.length_a   1.000
_cell.length_b   1.000
_cell.length_c   1.000
_cell.angle_alpha   90.00
_cell.angle_beta   90.00
_cell.angle_gamma   90.00
#
_symmetry.space_group_name_H-M   'P 1'
#
loop_
_entity.id
_entity.type
_entity.pdbx_description
1 polymer ?
#
loop_
_entity_poly.entity_id
_entity_poly.type
_entity_poly.pdbx_seq_one_letter_code
_entity_poly.pdbx_strand_id
1 'polypeptide(L)'
;MSTWASWLWPWGASGPNGPARPADAAHDPALRAHFLSLLDNTEPPQVFKPSEVAQLLRPNELAKLGYDTWKEAIPAIRELAFELRAVGYCEVLQKGKVLGDDVDLIEVEGAIRIRRMDNFVSKLTDDW
;
A
#
# COMPACT_ATOMS: atom_id res chain seq x y z
N MET A 1 -10.49 -17.76 15.65
CA MET A 1 -11.24 -17.72 14.38
C MET A 1 -10.82 -16.46 13.66
N SER A 2 -9.90 -16.58 12.69
CA SER A 2 -9.23 -15.46 12.05
C SER A 2 -10.18 -14.74 11.09
N THR A 3 -10.45 -13.47 11.37
CA THR A 3 -11.35 -12.53 10.67
C THR A 3 -10.84 -12.07 9.29
N TRP A 4 -9.95 -12.82 8.66
CA TRP A 4 -9.28 -12.42 7.41
C TRP A 4 -10.14 -12.77 6.18
N ALA A 5 -10.91 -13.85 6.27
CA ALA A 5 -11.76 -14.36 5.17
C ALA A 5 -13.05 -13.54 4.95
N SER A 6 -13.42 -12.63 5.85
CA SER A 6 -14.64 -11.81 5.73
C SER A 6 -14.47 -10.57 4.86
N TRP A 7 -13.26 -10.32 4.33
CA TRP A 7 -12.93 -9.15 3.52
C TRP A 7 -12.76 -9.43 2.02
N LEU A 8 -12.93 -10.69 1.59
CA LEU A 8 -12.76 -11.10 0.19
C LEU A 8 -14.07 -11.23 -0.61
N TRP A 9 -15.24 -10.82 -0.09
CA TRP A 9 -16.50 -10.72 -0.87
C TRP A 9 -17.59 -9.92 -0.10
N PRO A 10 -18.46 -9.09 -0.73
CA PRO A 10 -18.94 -9.19 -2.11
C PRO A 10 -18.60 -7.99 -3.00
N TRP A 11 -17.48 -8.07 -3.71
CA TRP A 11 -17.27 -7.28 -4.93
C TRP A 11 -17.71 -8.09 -6.15
N GLY A 12 -19.01 -8.40 -6.18
CA GLY A 12 -19.67 -8.74 -7.43
C GLY A 12 -19.79 -7.46 -8.24
N ALA A 13 -18.99 -7.34 -9.31
CA ALA A 13 -19.06 -6.28 -10.32
C ALA A 13 -19.55 -4.93 -9.76
N SER A 14 -18.65 -4.13 -9.16
CA SER A 14 -18.96 -2.72 -8.89
C SER A 14 -19.52 -2.13 -10.18
N GLY A 15 -20.82 -1.82 -10.18
CA GLY A 15 -21.42 -1.02 -11.24
C GLY A 15 -20.77 0.36 -11.28
N PRO A 16 -21.21 1.25 -12.17
CA PRO A 16 -20.63 2.59 -12.30
C PRO A 16 -20.63 3.45 -11.02
N ASN A 17 -21.29 3.00 -9.94
CA ASN A 17 -21.41 3.69 -8.65
C ASN A 17 -20.90 2.86 -7.44
N GLY A 18 -20.20 1.74 -7.65
CA GLY A 18 -19.63 0.94 -6.56
C GLY A 18 -18.27 1.45 -6.08
N PRO A 19 -17.77 0.99 -4.92
CA PRO A 19 -16.43 1.32 -4.45
C PRO A 19 -15.38 0.98 -5.51
N ALA A 20 -14.39 1.87 -5.63
CA ALA A 20 -13.28 1.70 -6.54
C ALA A 20 -12.53 0.40 -6.21
N ARG A 21 -12.08 -0.33 -7.24
CA ARG A 21 -11.26 -1.52 -7.05
C ARG A 21 -9.91 -1.09 -6.44
N PRO A 22 -9.28 -1.94 -5.61
CA PRO A 22 -7.98 -1.62 -5.01
C PRO A 22 -6.92 -1.16 -6.03
N ALA A 23 -6.83 -1.85 -7.17
CA ALA A 23 -5.90 -1.50 -8.25
C ALA A 23 -6.21 -0.12 -8.87
N ASP A 24 -7.48 0.22 -9.07
CA ASP A 24 -7.86 1.54 -9.59
C ASP A 24 -7.60 2.64 -8.55
N ALA A 25 -7.92 2.38 -7.29
CA ALA A 25 -7.72 3.31 -6.19
C ALA A 25 -6.24 3.55 -5.85
N ALA A 26 -5.35 2.59 -6.08
CA ALA A 26 -3.90 2.74 -5.93
C ALA A 26 -3.32 3.85 -6.82
N HIS A 27 -4.02 4.17 -7.92
CA HIS A 27 -3.66 5.23 -8.85
C HIS A 27 -4.28 6.59 -8.50
N ASP A 28 -5.11 6.69 -7.46
CA ASP A 28 -5.71 7.97 -7.06
C ASP A 28 -4.64 8.96 -6.55
N PRO A 29 -4.65 10.22 -7.04
CA PRO A 29 -3.65 11.21 -6.66
C PRO A 29 -3.57 11.51 -5.17
N ALA A 30 -4.69 11.50 -4.44
CA ALA A 30 -4.70 11.81 -3.01
C ALA A 30 -4.07 10.67 -2.22
N LEU A 31 -4.45 9.42 -2.53
CA LEU A 31 -3.87 8.23 -1.92
C LEU A 31 -2.35 8.19 -2.15
N ARG A 32 -1.90 8.40 -3.39
CA ARG A 32 -0.47 8.45 -3.73
C ARG A 32 0.26 9.58 -3.01
N ALA A 33 -0.34 10.78 -2.93
CA ALA A 33 0.28 11.90 -2.23
C ALA A 33 0.50 11.62 -0.73
N HIS A 34 -0.49 11.04 -0.05
CA HIS A 34 -0.36 10.67 1.37
C HIS A 34 0.67 9.55 1.56
N PHE A 35 0.69 8.56 0.66
CA PHE A 35 1.68 7.49 0.70
C PHE A 35 3.11 8.03 0.54
N LEU A 36 3.34 8.82 -0.50
CA LEU A 36 4.65 9.39 -0.79
C LEU A 36 5.09 10.35 0.31
N SER A 37 4.17 11.14 0.86
CA SER A 37 4.47 11.99 2.03
C SER A 37 4.99 11.18 3.22
N LEU A 38 4.35 10.04 3.55
CA LEU A 38 4.86 9.17 4.62
C LEU A 38 6.19 8.52 4.24
N LEU A 39 6.36 8.11 2.99
CA LEU A 39 7.62 7.54 2.49
C LEU A 39 8.77 8.56 2.54
N ASP A 40 8.48 9.83 2.23
CA ASP A 40 9.42 10.95 2.22
C ASP A 40 9.83 11.39 3.63
N ASN A 41 8.95 11.19 4.61
CA ASN A 41 9.20 11.54 6.01
C ASN A 41 9.63 10.35 6.89
N THR A 42 9.71 9.13 6.35
CA THR A 42 10.16 7.94 7.08
C THR A 42 11.57 7.56 6.66
N GLU A 43 12.55 7.95 7.49
CA GLU A 43 13.95 7.57 7.30
C GLU A 43 14.22 6.14 7.79
N PRO A 44 14.87 5.27 6.99
CA PRO A 44 15.35 3.98 7.46
C PRO A 44 16.18 4.11 8.75
N PRO A 45 16.03 3.21 9.74
CA PRO A 45 15.29 1.94 9.70
C PRO A 45 13.81 2.06 10.08
N GLN A 46 13.27 3.28 10.21
CA GLN A 46 11.87 3.49 10.58
C GLN A 46 10.93 2.95 9.50
N VAL A 47 9.72 2.57 9.92
CA VAL A 47 8.70 1.97 9.06
C VAL A 47 7.34 2.56 9.40
N PHE A 48 6.45 2.59 8.42
CA PHE A 48 5.03 2.92 8.60
C PHE A 48 4.13 1.77 8.15
N LYS A 49 2.84 1.88 8.47
CA LYS A 49 1.80 0.89 8.18
C LYS A 49 0.86 1.40 7.08
N PRO A 50 0.24 0.51 6.29
CA PRO A 50 -0.84 0.88 5.39
C PRO A 50 -1.99 1.62 6.10
N SER A 51 -2.31 1.22 7.34
CA SER A 51 -3.35 1.88 8.13
C SER A 51 -3.02 3.34 8.46
N GLU A 52 -1.74 3.70 8.55
CA GLU A 52 -1.33 5.09 8.83
C GLU A 52 -1.59 5.96 7.59
N VAL A 53 -1.24 5.48 6.39
CA VAL A 53 -1.61 6.13 5.12
C VAL A 53 -3.13 6.30 5.02
N ALA A 54 -3.87 5.22 5.31
CA ALA A 54 -5.33 5.22 5.23
C ALA A 54 -5.98 6.24 6.16
N GLN A 55 -5.43 6.45 7.36
CA GLN A 55 -5.93 7.40 8.34
C GLN A 55 -5.67 8.86 7.96
N LEU A 56 -4.75 9.13 7.03
CA LEU A 56 -4.53 10.47 6.48
C LEU A 56 -5.57 10.86 5.42
N LEU A 57 -6.30 9.89 4.87
CA LEU A 57 -7.35 10.15 3.89
C LEU A 57 -8.50 10.92 4.52
N ARG A 58 -8.87 12.02 3.88
CA ARG A 58 -9.99 12.87 4.30
C ARG A 58 -11.33 12.22 3.87
N PRO A 59 -12.45 12.54 4.55
CA PRO A 59 -13.75 11.99 4.20
C PRO A 59 -14.16 12.21 2.73
N ASN A 60 -13.81 13.34 2.14
CA ASN A 60 -14.08 13.63 0.72
C ASN A 60 -13.19 12.82 -0.24
N GLU A 61 -11.98 12.46 0.17
CA GLU A 61 -11.07 11.60 -0.60
C GLU A 61 -11.56 10.15 -0.58
N LEU A 62 -12.03 9.67 0.58
CA LEU A 62 -12.66 8.36 0.72
C LEU A 62 -13.96 8.27 -0.09
N ALA A 63 -14.83 9.27 0.01
CA ALA A 63 -16.08 9.31 -0.73
C ALA A 63 -15.88 9.33 -2.26
N LYS A 64 -14.81 9.99 -2.75
CA LYS A 64 -14.42 9.97 -4.17
C LYS A 64 -14.08 8.56 -4.67
N LEU A 65 -13.55 7.73 -3.79
CA LEU A 65 -13.24 6.32 -4.06
C LEU A 65 -14.44 5.39 -3.78
N GLY A 66 -15.57 5.94 -3.33
CA GLY A 66 -16.73 5.17 -2.91
C GLY A 66 -16.51 4.39 -1.61
N TYR A 67 -15.56 4.83 -0.77
CA TYR A 67 -15.27 4.23 0.52
C TYR A 67 -15.95 5.02 1.65
N ASP A 68 -16.56 4.31 2.58
CA ASP A 68 -17.20 4.90 3.77
C ASP A 68 -16.19 5.04 4.93
N THR A 69 -15.19 4.17 4.96
CA THR A 69 -14.21 4.05 6.03
C THR A 69 -12.80 3.94 5.49
N TRP A 70 -11.83 4.49 6.23
CA TRP A 70 -10.41 4.38 5.88
C TRP A 70 -9.93 2.93 5.72
N LYS A 71 -10.57 1.97 6.41
CA LYS A 71 -10.19 0.56 6.31
C LYS A 71 -10.33 0.06 4.88
N GLU A 72 -11.35 0.49 4.16
CA GLU A 72 -11.59 0.06 2.77
C GLU A 72 -10.48 0.50 1.80
N ALA A 73 -9.70 1.53 2.14
CA ALA A 73 -8.54 1.95 1.36
C ALA A 73 -7.28 1.10 1.60
N ILE A 74 -7.23 0.28 2.66
CA ILE A 74 -6.04 -0.51 3.01
C ILE A 74 -5.59 -1.43 1.87
N PRO A 75 -6.46 -2.17 1.16
CA PRO A 75 -6.05 -2.99 0.03
C PRO A 75 -5.38 -2.16 -1.07
N ALA A 76 -5.95 -1.01 -1.44
CA ALA A 76 -5.38 -0.11 -2.45
C ALA A 76 -3.98 0.41 -2.06
N ILE A 77 -3.78 0.68 -0.77
CA ILE A 77 -2.47 1.10 -0.24
C ILE A 77 -1.44 -0.04 -0.30
N ARG A 78 -1.89 -1.29 -0.11
CA ARG A 78 -1.02 -2.47 -0.26
C ARG A 78 -0.63 -2.68 -1.71
N GLU A 79 -1.56 -2.55 -2.66
CA GLU A 79 -1.28 -2.57 -4.10
C GLU A 79 -0.21 -1.53 -4.44
N LEU A 80 -0.43 -0.27 -4.05
CA LEU A 80 0.53 0.82 -4.29
C LEU A 80 1.91 0.53 -3.71
N ALA A 81 1.98 -0.06 -2.50
CA ALA A 81 3.26 -0.42 -1.89
C ALA A 81 4.02 -1.49 -2.70
N PHE A 82 3.32 -2.46 -3.27
CA PHE A 82 3.93 -3.50 -4.11
C PHE A 82 4.35 -2.95 -5.48
N GLU A 83 3.57 -2.07 -6.07
CA GLU A 83 3.96 -1.36 -7.30
C GLU A 83 5.24 -0.54 -7.08
N LEU A 84 5.29 0.28 -6.03
CA LEU A 84 6.46 1.12 -5.72
C LEU A 84 7.68 0.29 -5.29
N ARG A 85 7.45 -0.88 -4.70
CA ARG A 85 8.50 -1.84 -4.42
C ARG A 85 9.08 -2.44 -5.70
N ALA A 86 8.24 -2.83 -6.66
CA ALA A 86 8.70 -3.40 -7.93
C ALA A 86 9.60 -2.43 -8.74
N VAL A 87 9.39 -1.12 -8.58
CA VAL A 87 10.25 -0.08 -9.19
C VAL A 87 11.37 0.43 -8.27
N GLY A 88 11.57 -0.17 -7.08
CA GLY A 88 12.69 0.14 -6.20
C GLY A 88 12.57 1.43 -5.37
N TYR A 89 11.37 1.98 -5.20
CA TYR A 89 11.17 3.18 -4.37
C TYR A 89 11.04 2.85 -2.88
N CYS A 90 10.48 1.68 -2.54
CA CYS A 90 10.26 1.28 -1.17
C CYS A 90 10.50 -0.21 -0.94
N GLU A 91 10.70 -0.57 0.31
CA GLU A 91 10.76 -1.96 0.77
C GLU A 91 9.50 -2.28 1.58
N VAL A 92 8.96 -3.47 1.35
CA VAL A 92 7.86 -4.02 2.14
C VAL A 92 8.42 -5.08 3.08
N LEU A 93 8.12 -4.95 4.37
CA LEU A 93 8.56 -5.86 5.41
C LEU A 93 7.37 -6.61 6.01
N GLN A 94 7.59 -7.88 6.33
CA GLN A 94 6.67 -8.69 7.12
C GLN A 94 7.43 -9.36 8.26
N LYS A 95 6.90 -9.26 9.49
CA LYS A 95 7.54 -9.81 10.70
C LYS A 95 9.02 -9.38 10.86
N GLY A 96 9.33 -8.14 10.46
CA GLY A 96 10.67 -7.56 10.53
C GLY A 96 11.64 -7.98 9.42
N LYS A 97 11.22 -8.78 8.44
CA LYS A 97 12.02 -9.19 7.29
C LYS A 97 11.55 -8.48 6.03
N VAL A 98 12.48 -7.99 5.21
CA VAL A 98 12.18 -7.47 3.87
C VAL A 98 11.70 -8.63 2.99
N LEU A 99 10.60 -8.42 2.26
CA LEU A 99 10.08 -9.37 1.30
C LEU A 99 10.94 -9.32 0.02
N GLY A 100 11.36 -10.50 -0.45
CA GLY A 100 12.14 -10.66 -1.69
C GLY A 100 11.27 -10.55 -2.94
N ASP A 101 11.84 -10.09 -4.05
CA ASP A 101 11.14 -9.71 -5.30
C ASP A 101 10.28 -10.81 -5.92
N ASP A 102 10.45 -12.05 -5.47
CA ASP A 102 9.67 -13.24 -5.78
C ASP A 102 8.33 -13.35 -5.01
N VAL A 103 8.11 -12.53 -3.99
CA VAL A 103 6.89 -12.54 -3.17
C VAL A 103 5.86 -11.55 -3.72
N ASP A 104 4.73 -12.08 -4.18
CA ASP A 104 3.58 -11.30 -4.65
C ASP A 104 2.62 -10.90 -3.52
N LEU A 105 1.84 -9.84 -3.77
CA LEU A 105 0.87 -9.32 -2.80
C LEU A 105 -0.13 -10.39 -2.31
N ILE A 106 -0.53 -11.31 -3.20
CA ILE A 106 -1.50 -12.37 -2.91
C ILE A 106 -0.97 -13.40 -1.90
N GLU A 107 0.35 -13.55 -1.80
CA GLU A 107 1.01 -14.46 -0.87
C GLU A 107 1.17 -13.83 0.52
N VAL A 108 0.94 -12.52 0.64
CA VAL A 108 1.17 -11.79 1.88
C VAL A 108 -0.06 -11.77 2.77
N GLU A 109 -0.12 -12.75 3.67
CA GLU A 109 -1.07 -12.75 4.77
C GLU A 109 -0.48 -12.03 5.98
N GLY A 110 -0.96 -10.84 6.30
CA GLY A 110 -0.50 -10.19 7.52
C GLY A 110 -0.55 -8.69 7.52
N ALA A 111 -0.18 -8.17 8.68
CA ALA A 111 0.30 -6.81 8.80
C ALA A 111 1.65 -6.71 8.07
N ILE A 112 1.76 -5.72 7.19
CA ILE A 112 3.01 -5.33 6.55
C ILE A 112 3.53 -4.02 7.17
N ARG A 113 4.78 -3.75 6.89
CA ARG A 113 5.47 -2.49 7.19
C ARG A 113 6.13 -2.00 5.92
N ILE A 114 6.23 -0.70 5.75
CA ILE A 114 6.76 -0.05 4.55
C ILE A 114 7.83 0.94 5.00
N ARG A 115 8.94 0.99 4.26
CA ARG A 115 9.97 2.03 4.42
C ARG A 115 10.56 2.40 3.07
N ARG A 116 11.26 3.53 3.02
CA ARG A 116 12.10 3.88 1.86
C ARG A 116 13.15 2.80 1.64
N MET A 117 13.47 2.55 0.37
CA MET A 117 14.58 1.66 0.04
C MET A 117 15.90 2.25 0.56
N ASP A 118 16.56 1.50 1.43
CA ASP A 118 17.79 1.93 2.13
C ASP A 118 18.97 2.06 1.15
N ASN A 119 18.97 1.23 0.10
CA ASN A 119 20.06 1.07 -0.86
C ASN A 119 19.87 1.80 -2.21
N PHE A 120 19.06 2.86 -2.27
CA PHE A 120 18.83 3.55 -3.56
C PHE A 120 20.15 4.08 -4.18
N VAL A 121 21.14 4.43 -3.35
CA VAL A 121 22.47 4.87 -3.80
C VAL A 121 23.35 3.71 -4.27
N SER A 122 23.25 2.55 -3.62
CA SER A 122 24.13 1.39 -3.88
C SER A 122 23.90 0.78 -5.27
N LYS A 123 22.65 0.72 -5.73
CA LYS A 123 22.33 0.21 -7.08
C LYS A 123 22.91 1.09 -8.20
N LEU A 124 23.01 2.41 -8.01
CA LEU A 124 23.60 3.32 -9.01
C LEU A 124 25.12 3.14 -9.16
N THR A 125 25.79 2.58 -8.15
CA THR A 125 27.25 2.38 -8.16
C THR A 125 27.68 1.00 -8.65
N ASP A 126 26.77 0.03 -8.77
CA ASP A 126 27.07 -1.33 -9.25
C ASP A 126 26.88 -1.50 -10.78
N ASP A 127 26.36 -0.48 -11.48
CA ASP A 127 26.12 -0.48 -12.93
C ASP A 127 27.30 0.07 -13.79
N TRP A 128 28.54 0.10 -13.26
CA TRP A 128 29.75 0.57 -14.00
C TRP A 128 30.92 -0.41 -13.94
#